data_AF-A0A671DVG7-F1
#
_entry.id   AF-A0A671DVG7-F1
#
_cell.length_a   1.000
_cell.length_b   1.000
_cell.length_c   1.000
_cell.angle_alpha   90.00
_cell.angle_beta   90.00
_cell.angle_gamma   90.00
#
_symmetry.space_group_name_H-M   'P 1'
#
loop_
_entity.id
_entity.type
_entity.pdbx_description
1 polymer ?
#
loop_
_entity_poly.entity_id
_entity_poly.type
_entity_poly.pdbx_seq_one_letter_code
_entity_poly.pdbx_strand_id
1 'polypeptide(L)'
;MEHEMEPETLEARINRATNPLNKELNWASINGFCEQLNEDFEGPPLATRLLAHKIQSPQEWEAIQALTVLETCMKNCGRRFHDEVGKFRFLNELIKVVSPKYLGSRTSEKVKNKVLELLYSWTVSLPEEVKIAEAYQMLKKQGIVKSDPKLPDDAIFPLPPPRPKNVIFEDEEKSKMLARLLKSSHPEDLRAANKLIKEMVQEDQKRMEKISKRVSAIEEVNNNVKLLTEMVMSHSQGGAAAHSSEDLMKELYQRCERMRPTLFRLASDTEDNDEALGLSDPTPPSGPSLDSAGWNSFQSSDGTEAPASTPAPSLDSRPPTQTSLPGSSGLDDLDLLGKTLLQQSLPPESQQVRWEKQQPAPRLTLRDLQNKSSCSSPSSSAGGLLHTVSPEPPGPPQQPTQTELSLANVTVPLESIKPSSILPVTVYDQHGFRVLFHFARDPLPGRSDVLVVVVSMLSTAPEPIRNIVFQSAVPKVMKVKLQPPSGTELPAFSPIVHPSAITQVLLLANPQKEKVRLRYKLLFTMGDQTYNEMGDVDQFPPPETWGSL
;
A
#
# COMPACT_ATOMS: atom_id res chain seq x y z
N MET A 1 -35.46 -32.19 -15.92
CA MET A 1 -35.95 -30.83 -16.17
C MET A 1 -35.05 -29.95 -15.33
N GLU A 2 -33.93 -29.56 -15.92
CA GLU A 2 -32.92 -28.75 -15.23
C GLU A 2 -33.46 -27.31 -15.18
N HIS A 3 -33.43 -26.72 -13.99
CA HIS A 3 -33.77 -25.32 -13.82
C HIS A 3 -32.49 -24.53 -14.06
N GLU A 4 -32.30 -24.07 -15.30
CA GLU A 4 -31.41 -22.93 -15.56
C GLU A 4 -32.02 -21.74 -14.79
N MET A 5 -31.52 -21.49 -13.58
CA MET A 5 -31.82 -20.27 -12.86
C MET A 5 -30.89 -19.19 -13.39
N GLU A 6 -31.45 -18.22 -14.12
CA GLU A 6 -30.77 -16.94 -14.30
C GLU A 6 -30.37 -16.38 -12.91
N PRO A 7 -29.19 -15.74 -12.79
CA PRO A 7 -28.75 -15.17 -11.53
C PRO A 7 -29.78 -14.15 -11.02
N GLU A 8 -30.26 -14.35 -9.79
CA GLU A 8 -31.28 -13.47 -9.20
C GLU A 8 -30.73 -12.04 -9.10
N THR A 9 -31.46 -11.09 -9.68
CA THR A 9 -31.07 -9.68 -9.69
C THR A 9 -30.97 -9.08 -8.29
N LEU A 10 -30.13 -8.05 -8.13
CA LEU A 10 -29.99 -7.31 -6.87
C LEU A 10 -31.34 -6.79 -6.36
N GLU A 11 -32.24 -6.37 -7.25
CA GLU A 11 -33.63 -6.00 -6.94
C GLU A 11 -34.44 -7.16 -6.35
N ALA A 12 -34.36 -8.36 -6.91
CA ALA A 12 -35.07 -9.52 -6.38
C ALA A 12 -34.54 -9.91 -4.99
N ARG A 13 -33.21 -9.97 -4.86
CA ARG A 13 -32.51 -10.33 -3.60
C ARG A 13 -32.80 -9.33 -2.48
N ILE A 14 -32.70 -8.01 -2.73
CA ILE A 14 -32.98 -7.00 -1.71
C ILE A 14 -34.47 -6.98 -1.32
N ASN A 15 -35.40 -7.19 -2.27
CA ASN A 15 -36.82 -7.27 -1.95
C ASN A 15 -37.16 -8.47 -1.06
N ARG A 16 -36.48 -9.62 -1.25
CA ARG A 16 -36.62 -10.78 -0.36
C ARG A 16 -35.97 -10.55 1.00
N ALA A 17 -34.78 -9.95 1.04
CA ALA A 17 -34.05 -9.63 2.27
C ALA A 17 -34.74 -8.57 3.15
N THR A 18 -35.51 -7.65 2.54
CA THR A 18 -36.16 -6.51 3.22
C THR A 18 -37.68 -6.61 3.26
N ASN A 19 -38.26 -7.78 2.95
CA ASN A 19 -39.71 -7.94 2.87
C ASN A 19 -40.40 -7.62 4.22
N PRO A 20 -41.39 -6.71 4.28
CA PRO A 20 -42.13 -6.40 5.51
C PRO A 20 -42.82 -7.62 6.16
N LEU A 21 -43.08 -8.68 5.38
CA LEU A 21 -43.73 -9.91 5.84
C LEU A 21 -42.76 -10.93 6.48
N ASN A 22 -41.45 -10.67 6.43
CA ASN A 22 -40.45 -11.53 7.08
C ASN A 22 -40.67 -11.53 8.60
N LYS A 23 -40.78 -12.70 9.23
CA LYS A 23 -40.93 -12.81 10.70
C LYS A 23 -39.60 -12.60 11.45
N GLU A 24 -38.49 -12.82 10.76
CA GLU A 24 -37.12 -12.76 11.27
C GLU A 24 -36.16 -12.34 10.14
N LEU A 25 -34.89 -12.09 10.45
CA LEU A 25 -33.89 -11.68 9.47
C LEU A 25 -33.58 -12.82 8.48
N ASN A 26 -33.83 -12.60 7.20
CA ASN A 26 -33.54 -13.57 6.14
C ASN A 26 -32.05 -13.57 5.77
N TRP A 27 -31.21 -14.13 6.65
CA TRP A 27 -29.74 -14.15 6.49
C TRP A 27 -29.25 -14.74 5.17
N ALA A 28 -29.93 -15.76 4.63
CA ALA A 28 -29.60 -16.32 3.32
C ALA A 28 -29.75 -15.28 2.19
N SER A 29 -30.79 -14.44 2.24
CA SER A 29 -31.01 -13.37 1.26
C SER A 29 -30.12 -12.15 1.50
N ILE A 30 -29.78 -11.88 2.76
CA ILE A 30 -28.83 -10.82 3.13
C ILE A 30 -27.43 -11.16 2.58
N ASN A 31 -26.93 -12.36 2.87
CA ASN A 31 -25.61 -12.80 2.41
C ASN A 31 -25.55 -12.88 0.88
N GLY A 32 -26.55 -13.53 0.25
CA GLY A 32 -26.62 -13.61 -1.22
C GLY A 32 -26.74 -12.26 -1.94
N PHE A 33 -27.25 -11.22 -1.28
CA PHE A 33 -27.21 -9.86 -1.82
C PHE A 33 -25.80 -9.26 -1.75
N CYS A 34 -25.07 -9.45 -0.65
CA CYS A 34 -23.68 -8.96 -0.53
C CYS A 34 -22.70 -9.77 -1.42
N GLU A 35 -22.97 -11.05 -1.67
CA GLU A 35 -22.24 -11.88 -2.64
C GLU A 35 -22.41 -11.34 -4.07
N GLN A 36 -23.66 -11.23 -4.56
CA GLN A 36 -23.97 -10.69 -5.89
C GLN A 36 -23.38 -9.28 -6.11
N LEU A 37 -23.38 -8.44 -5.07
CA LEU A 37 -22.81 -7.08 -5.11
C LEU A 37 -21.32 -7.08 -5.46
N ASN A 38 -20.57 -8.09 -5.02
CA ASN A 38 -19.14 -8.22 -5.26
C ASN A 38 -18.82 -8.77 -6.66
N GLU A 39 -19.70 -9.57 -7.26
CA GLU A 39 -19.53 -10.14 -8.61
C GLU A 39 -19.71 -9.08 -9.71
N ASP A 40 -20.71 -8.20 -9.56
CA ASP A 40 -21.06 -7.23 -10.60
C ASP A 40 -20.23 -5.92 -10.55
N PHE A 41 -19.71 -5.47 -11.70
CA PHE A 41 -19.00 -4.18 -11.75
C PHE A 41 -19.95 -3.00 -11.45
N GLU A 42 -21.17 -3.01 -11.96
CA GLU A 42 -22.21 -2.01 -11.66
C GLU A 42 -22.99 -2.30 -10.36
N GLY A 43 -22.63 -3.36 -9.63
CA GLY A 43 -23.29 -3.79 -8.40
C GLY A 43 -23.30 -2.73 -7.30
N PRO A 44 -22.16 -2.19 -6.85
CA PRO A 44 -22.11 -1.23 -5.73
C PRO A 44 -22.91 0.07 -5.93
N PRO A 45 -22.86 0.77 -7.11
CA PRO A 45 -23.65 1.97 -7.36
C PRO A 45 -25.17 1.71 -7.53
N LEU A 46 -25.57 0.47 -7.83
CA LEU A 46 -26.96 0.04 -7.87
C LEU A 46 -27.46 -0.35 -6.47
N ALA A 47 -26.69 -1.18 -5.76
CA ALA A 47 -27.01 -1.65 -4.42
C ALA A 47 -27.20 -0.49 -3.42
N THR A 48 -26.30 0.49 -3.40
CA THR A 48 -26.43 1.69 -2.56
C THR A 48 -27.71 2.48 -2.85
N ARG A 49 -28.16 2.52 -4.11
CA ARG A 49 -29.40 3.19 -4.54
C ARG A 49 -30.65 2.44 -4.06
N LEU A 50 -30.65 1.11 -4.19
CA LEU A 50 -31.73 0.24 -3.71
C LEU A 50 -31.83 0.29 -2.18
N LEU A 51 -30.69 0.19 -1.48
CA LEU A 51 -30.60 0.33 -0.03
C LEU A 51 -31.11 1.70 0.44
N ALA A 52 -30.67 2.79 -0.18
CA ALA A 52 -31.12 4.14 0.18
C ALA A 52 -32.64 4.32 0.06
N HIS A 53 -33.28 3.68 -0.93
CA HIS A 53 -34.74 3.67 -1.06
C HIS A 53 -35.41 2.84 0.05
N LYS A 54 -34.90 1.64 0.33
CA LYS A 54 -35.46 0.74 1.37
C LYS A 54 -35.31 1.31 2.80
N ILE A 55 -34.18 1.95 3.10
CA ILE A 55 -33.93 2.61 4.40
C ILE A 55 -34.86 3.82 4.62
N GLN A 56 -35.31 4.46 3.54
CA GLN A 56 -36.30 5.54 3.57
C GLN A 56 -37.76 5.05 3.66
N SER A 57 -38.00 3.73 3.76
CA SER A 57 -39.35 3.17 3.89
C SER A 57 -40.06 3.69 5.14
N PRO A 58 -41.37 4.04 5.06
CA PRO A 58 -42.17 4.35 6.24
C PRO A 58 -42.44 3.12 7.12
N GLN A 59 -42.17 1.91 6.64
CA GLN A 59 -42.32 0.68 7.40
C GLN A 59 -41.04 0.43 8.22
N GLU A 60 -41.12 0.57 9.55
CA GLU A 60 -39.96 0.38 10.45
C GLU A 60 -39.21 -0.93 10.15
N TRP A 61 -39.93 -2.04 9.97
CA TRP A 61 -39.31 -3.35 9.80
C TRP A 61 -38.60 -3.53 8.45
N GLU A 62 -39.08 -2.88 7.38
CA GLU A 62 -38.38 -2.85 6.09
C GLU A 62 -37.10 -2.02 6.19
N ALA A 63 -37.17 -0.85 6.83
CA ALA A 63 -36.03 0.02 7.03
C ALA A 63 -34.96 -0.62 7.94
N ILE A 64 -35.36 -1.30 9.03
CA ILE A 64 -34.44 -2.03 9.92
C ILE A 64 -33.76 -3.18 9.18
N GLN A 65 -34.49 -4.01 8.42
CA GLN A 65 -33.88 -5.07 7.60
C GLN A 65 -32.90 -4.49 6.57
N ALA A 66 -33.23 -3.37 5.93
CA ALA A 66 -32.35 -2.71 4.97
C ALA A 66 -31.08 -2.14 5.63
N LEU A 67 -31.17 -1.64 6.87
CA LEU A 67 -30.00 -1.24 7.66
C LEU A 67 -29.14 -2.43 8.08
N THR A 68 -29.75 -3.60 8.36
CA THR A 68 -29.00 -4.85 8.57
C THR A 68 -28.27 -5.30 7.31
N VAL A 69 -28.92 -5.27 6.13
CA VAL A 69 -28.23 -5.56 4.84
C VAL A 69 -27.06 -4.61 4.62
N LEU A 70 -27.24 -3.31 4.87
CA LEU A 70 -26.18 -2.32 4.75
C LEU A 70 -25.02 -2.60 5.73
N GLU A 71 -25.32 -2.96 6.98
CA GLU A 71 -24.30 -3.34 7.96
C GLU A 71 -23.51 -4.58 7.51
N THR A 72 -24.20 -5.63 7.08
CA THR A 72 -23.56 -6.88 6.61
C THR A 72 -22.73 -6.65 5.36
N CYS A 73 -23.21 -5.88 4.38
CA CYS A 73 -22.42 -5.59 3.19
C CYS A 73 -21.25 -4.63 3.48
N MET A 74 -21.36 -3.72 4.45
CA MET A 74 -20.18 -2.95 4.89
C MET A 74 -19.12 -3.85 5.53
N LYS A 75 -19.52 -4.88 6.28
CA LYS A 75 -18.61 -5.87 6.90
C LYS A 75 -17.99 -6.84 5.89
N ASN A 76 -18.76 -7.30 4.89
CA ASN A 76 -18.38 -8.41 4.00
C ASN A 76 -17.96 -7.98 2.57
N CYS A 77 -18.33 -6.79 2.10
CA CYS A 77 -17.93 -6.29 0.78
C CYS A 77 -16.65 -5.45 0.86
N GLY A 78 -15.86 -5.48 -0.21
CA GLY A 78 -14.59 -4.76 -0.27
C GLY A 78 -14.70 -3.25 -0.51
N ARG A 79 -13.55 -2.58 -0.63
CA ARG A 79 -13.42 -1.11 -0.77
C ARG A 79 -14.34 -0.50 -1.83
N ARG A 80 -14.64 -1.19 -2.94
CA ARG A 80 -15.59 -0.73 -3.98
C ARG A 80 -16.97 -0.36 -3.44
N PHE A 81 -17.46 -1.06 -2.41
CA PHE A 81 -18.73 -0.72 -1.75
C PHE A 81 -18.56 0.41 -0.73
N HIS A 82 -17.46 0.39 0.04
CA HIS A 82 -17.12 1.45 0.99
C HIS A 82 -17.00 2.81 0.28
N ASP A 83 -16.33 2.86 -0.88
CA ASP A 83 -16.16 4.06 -1.72
C ASP A 83 -17.52 4.65 -2.17
N GLU A 84 -18.53 3.81 -2.46
CA GLU A 84 -19.88 4.28 -2.83
C GLU A 84 -20.67 4.77 -1.61
N VAL A 85 -20.58 4.05 -0.48
CA VAL A 85 -21.22 4.45 0.79
C VAL A 85 -20.61 5.75 1.34
N GLY A 86 -19.31 5.95 1.19
CA GLY A 86 -18.58 7.16 1.59
C GLY A 86 -18.90 8.40 0.75
N LYS A 87 -19.58 8.27 -0.41
CA LYS A 87 -19.99 9.44 -1.20
C LYS A 87 -21.19 10.14 -0.55
N PHE A 88 -21.15 11.47 -0.56
CA PHE A 88 -22.31 12.31 -0.17
C PHE A 88 -23.60 11.95 -0.92
N ARG A 89 -23.52 11.35 -2.12
CA ARG A 89 -24.69 10.82 -2.83
C ARG A 89 -25.49 9.81 -1.98
N PHE A 90 -24.82 8.92 -1.25
CA PHE A 90 -25.46 7.95 -0.36
C PHE A 90 -25.66 8.52 1.05
N LEU A 91 -24.63 9.18 1.62
CA LEU A 91 -24.71 9.77 2.97
C LEU A 91 -25.85 10.78 3.10
N ASN A 92 -26.16 11.56 2.05
CA ASN A 92 -27.29 12.50 2.06
C ASN A 92 -28.64 11.79 2.21
N GLU A 93 -28.79 10.56 1.72
CA GLU A 93 -30.02 9.77 1.91
C GLU A 93 -30.17 9.33 3.37
N LEU A 94 -29.07 8.92 4.03
CA LEU A 94 -29.06 8.66 5.47
C LEU A 94 -29.31 9.94 6.29
N ILE A 95 -28.71 11.07 5.91
CA ILE A 95 -28.94 12.38 6.55
C ILE A 95 -30.41 12.79 6.48
N LYS A 96 -31.11 12.55 5.37
CA LYS A 96 -32.56 12.82 5.26
C LYS A 96 -33.35 12.03 6.31
N VAL A 97 -33.03 10.74 6.48
CA VAL A 97 -33.70 9.81 7.41
C VAL A 97 -33.60 10.27 8.87
N VAL A 98 -32.45 10.80 9.30
CA VAL A 98 -32.26 11.27 10.68
C VAL A 98 -32.61 12.74 10.90
N SER A 99 -32.54 13.58 9.86
CA SER A 99 -32.72 15.03 10.00
C SER A 99 -34.21 15.40 10.10
N PRO A 100 -34.64 16.15 11.15
CA PRO A 100 -36.01 16.64 11.28
C PRO A 100 -36.48 17.55 10.14
N LYS A 101 -35.54 18.10 9.34
CA LYS A 101 -35.83 18.92 8.15
C LYS A 101 -36.38 18.12 6.97
N TYR A 102 -36.30 16.77 7.01
CA TYR A 102 -36.66 15.90 5.89
C TYR A 102 -37.58 14.73 6.32
N LEU A 103 -37.01 13.62 6.79
CA LEU A 103 -37.74 12.41 7.17
C LEU A 103 -37.71 12.17 8.69
N GLY A 104 -36.73 12.71 9.42
CA GLY A 104 -36.50 12.39 10.85
C GLY A 104 -37.61 12.77 11.83
N SER A 105 -38.62 13.53 11.39
CA SER A 105 -39.85 13.81 12.13
C SER A 105 -40.90 12.69 12.04
N ARG A 106 -40.85 11.85 10.99
CA ARG A 106 -41.75 10.69 10.78
C ARG A 106 -41.04 9.33 10.91
N THR A 107 -39.73 9.29 10.75
CA THR A 107 -38.92 8.08 10.97
C THR A 107 -38.87 7.74 12.47
N SER A 108 -39.07 6.46 12.80
CA SER A 108 -39.05 6.00 14.20
C SER A 108 -37.67 6.18 14.86
N GLU A 109 -37.65 6.31 16.18
CA GLU A 109 -36.40 6.52 16.94
C GLU A 109 -35.44 5.34 16.77
N LYS A 110 -35.96 4.11 16.65
CA LYS A 110 -35.18 2.89 16.43
C LYS A 110 -34.40 2.92 15.11
N VAL A 111 -35.04 3.32 14.02
CA VAL A 111 -34.39 3.47 12.70
C VAL A 111 -33.36 4.59 12.74
N LYS A 112 -33.68 5.74 13.34
CA LYS A 112 -32.73 6.86 13.46
C LYS A 112 -31.50 6.48 14.28
N ASN A 113 -31.68 5.85 15.44
CA ASN A 113 -30.58 5.39 16.29
C ASN A 113 -29.69 4.40 15.54
N LYS A 114 -30.26 3.42 14.82
CA LYS A 114 -29.48 2.46 14.04
C LYS A 114 -28.69 3.13 12.91
N VAL A 115 -29.22 4.15 12.24
CA VAL A 115 -28.46 4.95 11.27
C VAL A 115 -27.29 5.69 11.94
N LEU A 116 -27.50 6.28 13.12
CA LEU A 116 -26.45 7.00 13.85
C LEU A 116 -25.36 6.06 14.40
N GLU A 117 -25.74 4.87 14.88
CA GLU A 117 -24.81 3.80 15.28
C GLU A 117 -23.91 3.35 14.12
N LEU A 118 -24.50 3.11 12.93
CA LEU A 118 -23.75 2.72 11.74
C LEU A 118 -22.81 3.84 11.25
N LEU A 119 -23.29 5.08 11.17
CA LEU A 119 -22.44 6.21 10.81
C LEU A 119 -21.27 6.36 11.79
N TYR A 120 -21.53 6.24 13.10
CA TYR A 120 -20.48 6.33 14.11
C TYR A 120 -19.47 5.17 14.01
N SER A 121 -19.92 3.91 13.87
CA SER A 121 -19.02 2.76 13.75
C SER A 121 -18.12 2.87 12.51
N TRP A 122 -18.62 3.42 11.40
CA TRP A 122 -17.81 3.70 10.21
C TRP A 122 -16.80 4.83 10.43
N THR A 123 -17.10 5.88 11.23
CA THR A 123 -16.08 6.89 11.56
C THR A 123 -14.89 6.33 12.36
N VAL A 124 -15.10 5.24 13.10
CA VAL A 124 -14.05 4.56 13.89
C VAL A 124 -13.32 3.50 13.06
N SER A 125 -14.05 2.70 12.29
CA SER A 125 -13.51 1.57 11.52
C SER A 125 -12.94 1.94 10.15
N LEU A 126 -13.43 3.02 9.52
CA LEU A 126 -13.02 3.50 8.21
C LEU A 126 -12.52 4.96 8.29
N PRO A 127 -11.42 5.25 9.02
CA PRO A 127 -10.91 6.61 9.19
C PRO A 127 -10.40 7.26 7.89
N GLU A 128 -10.14 6.47 6.84
CA GLU A 128 -9.80 6.98 5.50
C GLU A 128 -11.01 7.65 4.81
N GLU A 129 -12.26 7.30 5.18
CA GLU A 129 -13.49 7.84 4.60
C GLU A 129 -13.90 9.18 5.24
N VAL A 130 -13.12 10.23 4.97
CA VAL A 130 -13.28 11.58 5.55
C VAL A 130 -14.71 12.14 5.44
N LYS A 131 -15.46 11.79 4.38
CA LYS A 131 -16.83 12.26 4.14
C LYS A 131 -17.84 11.66 5.12
N ILE A 132 -17.61 10.44 5.59
CA ILE A 132 -18.45 9.80 6.62
C ILE A 132 -18.26 10.56 7.95
N ALA A 133 -17.00 10.87 8.29
CA ALA A 133 -16.68 11.70 9.45
C ALA A 133 -17.27 13.12 9.34
N GLU A 134 -17.15 13.79 8.19
CA GLU A 134 -17.76 15.09 7.95
C GLU A 134 -19.30 15.07 8.12
N ALA A 135 -19.97 14.06 7.55
CA ALA A 135 -21.41 13.87 7.68
C ALA A 135 -21.84 13.66 9.15
N TYR A 136 -21.14 12.80 9.88
CA TYR A 136 -21.43 12.55 11.30
C TYR A 136 -21.19 13.80 12.17
N GLN A 137 -20.06 14.48 11.97
CA GLN A 137 -19.75 15.73 12.69
C GLN A 137 -20.74 16.86 12.35
N MET A 138 -21.26 16.92 11.12
CA MET A 138 -22.33 17.83 10.75
C MET A 138 -23.63 17.52 11.51
N LEU A 139 -24.04 16.25 11.60
CA LEU A 139 -25.24 15.84 12.36
C LEU A 139 -25.10 16.16 13.85
N LYS A 140 -23.91 15.98 14.42
CA LYS A 140 -23.57 16.36 15.80
C LYS A 140 -23.63 17.88 16.02
N LYS A 141 -23.04 18.68 15.13
CA LYS A 141 -23.13 20.15 15.15
C LYS A 141 -24.57 20.68 15.02
N GLN A 142 -25.45 19.95 14.34
CA GLN A 142 -26.88 20.28 14.22
C GLN A 142 -27.73 19.82 15.41
N GLY A 143 -27.14 19.18 16.44
CA GLY A 143 -27.85 18.66 17.60
C GLY A 143 -28.73 17.43 17.32
N ILE A 144 -28.55 16.79 16.15
CA ILE A 144 -29.26 15.54 15.79
C ILE A 144 -28.63 14.37 16.56
N VAL A 145 -27.30 14.35 16.69
CA VAL A 145 -26.59 13.45 17.61
C VAL A 145 -26.45 14.16 18.96
N LYS A 146 -27.13 13.67 19.99
CA LYS A 146 -27.06 14.22 21.36
C LYS A 146 -25.86 13.71 22.15
N SER A 147 -25.52 12.44 21.97
CA SER A 147 -24.36 11.76 22.54
C SER A 147 -23.90 10.70 21.54
N ASP A 148 -22.60 10.41 21.50
CA ASP A 148 -22.09 9.34 20.64
C ASP A 148 -22.55 7.96 21.17
N PRO A 149 -23.03 7.04 20.31
CA PRO A 149 -23.53 5.76 20.77
C PRO A 149 -22.39 4.87 21.28
N LYS A 150 -22.64 4.15 22.38
CA LYS A 150 -21.70 3.13 22.89
C LYS A 150 -21.71 1.95 21.93
N LEU A 151 -20.63 1.78 21.17
CA LEU A 151 -20.43 0.59 20.34
C LEU A 151 -20.15 -0.63 21.24
N PRO A 152 -20.74 -1.80 20.97
CA PRO A 152 -20.25 -3.07 21.50
C PRO A 152 -18.84 -3.35 20.98
N ASP A 153 -17.99 -4.01 21.77
CA ASP A 153 -16.62 -4.36 21.34
C ASP A 153 -16.62 -5.25 20.06
N ASP A 154 -17.60 -6.14 19.92
CA ASP A 154 -17.83 -6.98 18.71
C ASP A 154 -18.25 -6.18 17.45
N ALA A 155 -18.58 -4.90 17.58
CA ALA A 155 -18.97 -4.04 16.45
C ALA A 155 -17.79 -3.28 15.82
N ILE A 156 -16.61 -3.38 16.42
CA ILE A 156 -15.36 -2.85 15.89
C ILE A 156 -14.91 -3.84 14.80
N PHE A 157 -14.76 -3.37 13.55
CA PHE A 157 -14.05 -4.15 12.53
C PHE A 157 -12.70 -4.58 13.13
N PRO A 158 -12.23 -5.82 12.96
CA PRO A 158 -10.88 -6.18 13.37
C PRO A 158 -9.93 -5.23 12.61
N LEU A 159 -9.44 -4.21 13.32
CA LEU A 159 -8.55 -3.24 12.75
C LEU A 159 -7.35 -4.04 12.25
N PRO A 160 -6.94 -3.89 10.97
CA PRO A 160 -5.64 -4.42 10.58
C PRO A 160 -4.64 -3.85 11.58
N PRO A 161 -3.81 -4.70 12.23
CA PRO A 161 -3.01 -4.30 13.38
C PRO A 161 -2.29 -3.00 13.02
N PRO A 162 -2.37 -1.95 13.88
CA PRO A 162 -1.99 -0.60 13.49
C PRO A 162 -0.59 -0.67 12.89
N ARG A 163 -0.49 -0.39 11.59
CA ARG A 163 0.77 -0.52 10.83
C ARG A 163 1.86 0.11 11.69
N PRO A 164 2.96 -0.61 12.01
CA PRO A 164 3.90 -0.18 13.04
C PRO A 164 4.26 1.27 12.77
N LYS A 165 3.79 2.16 13.65
CA LYS A 165 4.02 3.59 13.49
C LYS A 165 5.51 3.76 13.57
N ASN A 166 6.14 4.26 12.50
CA ASN A 166 7.56 4.58 12.54
C ASN A 166 7.78 5.62 13.65
N VAL A 167 8.30 5.15 14.79
CA VAL A 167 8.52 5.91 16.04
C VAL A 167 9.56 7.05 15.84
N ILE A 168 10.18 7.08 14.66
CA ILE A 168 11.09 8.12 14.14
C ILE A 168 10.53 9.55 14.29
N PHE A 169 9.20 9.73 14.35
CA PHE A 169 8.54 11.03 14.41
C PHE A 169 8.14 11.53 15.80
N GLU A 170 8.58 10.89 16.90
CA GLU A 170 8.34 11.40 18.26
C GLU A 170 9.07 12.73 18.54
N ASP A 171 10.22 12.95 17.91
CA ASP A 171 10.87 14.26 17.91
C ASP A 171 10.18 15.17 16.88
N GLU A 172 8.99 15.62 17.26
CA GLU A 172 8.14 16.51 16.47
C GLU A 172 8.90 17.81 16.11
N GLU A 173 9.88 18.21 16.92
CA GLU A 173 10.77 19.35 16.67
C GLU A 173 11.79 19.06 15.56
N LYS A 174 12.51 17.93 15.58
CA LYS A 174 13.38 17.50 14.47
C LYS A 174 12.59 17.34 13.16
N SER A 175 11.38 16.79 13.23
CA SER A 175 10.48 16.66 12.07
C SER A 175 10.09 18.03 11.49
N LYS A 176 9.62 18.95 12.33
CA LYS A 176 9.30 20.34 11.94
C LYS A 176 10.54 21.08 11.43
N MET A 177 11.71 20.83 12.01
CA MET A 177 12.99 21.40 11.57
C MET A 177 13.38 20.89 10.19
N LEU A 178 13.34 19.57 9.96
CA LEU A 178 13.63 18.97 8.66
C LEU A 178 12.69 19.49 7.56
N ALA A 179 11.39 19.57 7.85
CA ALA A 179 10.40 20.12 6.93
C ALA A 179 10.62 21.62 6.61
N ARG A 180 11.12 22.41 7.57
CA ARG A 180 11.52 23.82 7.33
C ARG A 180 12.77 23.90 6.47
N LEU A 181 13.80 23.12 6.78
CA LEU A 181 15.08 23.12 6.06
C LEU A 181 14.93 22.66 4.60
N LEU A 182 14.13 21.62 4.35
CA LEU A 182 13.82 21.13 2.99
C LEU A 182 12.97 22.11 2.16
N LYS A 183 12.24 23.03 2.81
CA LYS A 183 11.42 24.06 2.15
C LYS A 183 12.21 25.34 1.84
N SER A 184 13.42 25.48 2.38
CA SER A 184 14.29 26.63 2.10
C SER A 184 14.96 26.51 0.73
N SER A 185 15.16 27.64 0.07
CA SER A 185 15.93 27.74 -1.17
C SER A 185 17.42 28.02 -0.93
N HIS A 186 17.87 28.09 0.33
CA HIS A 186 19.26 28.34 0.67
C HIS A 186 20.10 27.04 0.69
N PRO A 187 21.31 27.03 0.09
CA PRO A 187 22.14 25.83 0.01
C PRO A 187 22.66 25.34 1.38
N GLU A 188 22.79 26.24 2.37
CA GLU A 188 23.18 25.88 3.73
C GLU A 188 22.06 25.12 4.46
N ASP A 189 20.80 25.53 4.29
CA ASP A 189 19.65 24.86 4.89
C ASP A 189 19.45 23.46 4.29
N LEU A 190 19.65 23.32 2.98
CA LEU A 190 19.64 22.01 2.32
C LEU A 190 20.82 21.13 2.79
N ARG A 191 21.98 21.70 3.09
CA ARG A 191 23.11 20.95 3.70
C ARG A 191 22.76 20.50 5.12
N ALA A 192 22.10 21.34 5.91
CA ALA A 192 21.61 20.99 7.25
C ALA A 192 20.53 19.90 7.21
N ALA A 193 19.58 19.96 6.25
CA ALA A 193 18.58 18.92 6.04
C ALA A 193 19.23 17.56 5.72
N ASN A 194 20.18 17.53 4.78
CA ASN A 194 20.89 16.30 4.42
C ASN A 194 21.69 15.71 5.59
N LYS A 195 22.26 16.55 6.46
CA LYS A 195 22.92 16.09 7.70
C LYS A 195 21.90 15.46 8.67
N LEU A 196 20.78 16.14 8.91
CA LEU A 196 19.72 15.68 9.82
C LEU A 196 19.09 14.36 9.34
N ILE A 197 18.84 14.20 8.03
CA ILE A 197 18.38 12.94 7.43
C ILE A 197 19.38 11.82 7.71
N LYS A 198 20.69 12.07 7.53
CA LYS A 198 21.72 11.05 7.76
C LYS A 198 21.79 10.62 9.22
N GLU A 199 21.63 11.55 10.17
CA GLU A 199 21.59 11.24 11.60
C GLU A 199 20.32 10.43 11.95
N MET A 200 19.14 10.84 11.48
CA MET A 200 17.88 10.10 11.68
C MET A 200 17.91 8.68 11.10
N VAL A 201 18.46 8.49 9.90
CA VAL A 201 18.58 7.16 9.28
C VAL A 201 19.56 6.26 10.04
N GLN A 202 20.66 6.81 10.57
CA GLN A 202 21.58 6.03 11.40
C GLN A 202 21.01 5.69 12.78
N GLU A 203 20.16 6.55 13.34
CA GLU A 203 19.42 6.28 14.58
C GLU A 203 18.34 5.21 14.36
N ASP A 204 17.56 5.32 13.28
CA ASP A 204 16.53 4.34 12.91
C ASP A 204 17.13 2.96 12.62
N GLN A 205 18.22 2.87 11.83
CA GLN A 205 18.93 1.62 11.59
C GLN A 205 19.38 0.95 12.91
N LYS A 206 19.92 1.72 13.86
CA LYS A 206 20.29 1.21 15.19
C LYS A 206 19.08 0.78 16.02
N ARG A 207 17.94 1.49 15.91
CA ARG A 207 16.69 1.12 16.60
C ARG A 207 16.10 -0.16 16.02
N MET A 208 16.04 -0.26 14.68
CA MET A 208 15.60 -1.44 13.94
C MET A 208 16.44 -2.67 14.30
N GLU A 209 17.76 -2.54 14.40
CA GLU A 209 18.64 -3.63 14.86
C GLU A 209 18.38 -4.07 16.31
N LYS A 210 18.08 -3.13 17.22
CA LYS A 210 17.68 -3.47 18.61
C LYS A 210 16.33 -4.20 18.64
N ILE A 211 15.35 -3.71 17.89
CA ILE A 211 14.02 -4.32 17.79
C ILE A 211 14.12 -5.72 17.16
N SER A 212 14.85 -5.88 16.06
CA SER A 212 15.08 -7.17 15.40
C SER A 212 15.74 -8.19 16.35
N LYS A 213 16.75 -7.78 17.14
CA LYS A 213 17.37 -8.63 18.16
C LYS A 213 16.39 -9.04 19.28
N ARG A 214 15.51 -8.12 19.71
CA ARG A 214 14.45 -8.41 20.69
C ARG A 214 13.43 -9.41 20.13
N VAL A 215 12.89 -9.14 18.95
CA VAL A 215 11.91 -10.01 18.27
C VAL A 215 12.48 -11.40 18.05
N SER A 216 13.67 -11.52 17.46
CA SER A 216 14.31 -12.81 17.20
C SER A 216 14.56 -13.62 18.48
N ALA A 217 14.98 -12.97 19.58
CA ALA A 217 15.16 -13.65 20.87
C ALA A 217 13.83 -14.14 21.48
N ILE A 218 12.75 -13.35 21.36
CA ILE A 218 11.41 -13.72 21.84
C ILE A 218 10.82 -14.85 20.98
N GLU A 219 10.94 -14.77 19.65
CA GLU A 219 10.50 -15.80 18.72
C GLU A 219 11.24 -17.13 18.95
N GLU A 220 12.56 -17.10 19.17
CA GLU A 220 13.33 -18.30 19.49
C GLU A 220 12.83 -18.94 20.80
N VAL A 221 12.62 -18.17 21.88
CA VAL A 221 12.06 -18.76 23.12
C VAL A 221 10.64 -19.29 22.89
N ASN A 222 9.77 -18.54 22.23
CA ASN A 222 8.38 -18.95 21.98
C ASN A 222 8.30 -20.26 21.20
N ASN A 223 9.13 -20.41 20.15
CA ASN A 223 9.21 -21.64 19.36
C ASN A 223 9.72 -22.83 20.20
N ASN A 224 10.76 -22.64 21.02
CA ASN A 224 11.29 -23.69 21.89
C ASN A 224 10.27 -24.09 22.99
N VAL A 225 9.61 -23.12 23.62
CA VAL A 225 8.57 -23.36 24.63
C VAL A 225 7.38 -24.10 24.01
N LYS A 226 6.89 -23.66 22.84
CA LYS A 226 5.75 -24.29 22.15
C LYS A 226 6.04 -25.75 21.80
N LEU A 227 7.22 -26.03 21.23
CA LEU A 227 7.62 -27.40 20.90
C LEU A 227 7.79 -28.27 22.16
N LEU A 228 8.38 -27.72 23.22
CA LEU A 228 8.50 -28.41 24.50
C LEU A 228 7.12 -28.72 25.12
N THR A 229 6.18 -27.77 25.08
CA THR A 229 4.80 -27.99 25.52
C THR A 229 4.13 -29.08 24.70
N GLU A 230 4.24 -29.04 23.37
CA GLU A 230 3.67 -30.06 22.48
C GLU A 230 4.21 -31.47 22.80
N MET A 231 5.53 -31.63 22.88
CA MET A 231 6.15 -32.92 23.21
C MET A 231 5.76 -33.44 24.60
N VAL A 232 5.70 -32.57 25.62
CA VAL A 232 5.28 -32.95 26.98
C VAL A 232 3.79 -33.33 27.01
N MET A 233 2.94 -32.66 26.24
CA MET A 233 1.52 -33.03 26.11
C MET A 233 1.34 -34.36 25.39
N SER A 234 2.09 -34.63 24.31
CA SER A 234 2.04 -35.94 23.63
C SER A 234 2.54 -37.07 24.54
N HIS A 235 3.56 -36.83 25.36
CA HIS A 235 4.09 -37.81 26.29
C HIS A 235 3.14 -38.08 27.48
N SER A 236 2.33 -37.09 27.90
CA SER A 236 1.33 -37.28 28.96
C SER A 236 0.12 -38.12 28.52
N GLN A 237 -0.13 -38.21 27.20
CA GLN A 237 -1.23 -38.99 26.61
C GLN A 237 -0.88 -40.46 26.33
N GLY A 238 0.22 -40.98 26.90
CA GLY A 238 0.54 -42.41 26.90
C GLY A 238 1.32 -42.91 25.68
N GLY A 239 1.89 -42.02 24.87
CA GLY A 239 2.84 -42.40 23.83
C GLY A 239 4.14 -42.93 24.44
N ALA A 240 4.54 -44.16 24.11
CA ALA A 240 5.83 -44.71 24.54
C ALA A 240 6.98 -43.96 23.84
N ALA A 241 7.68 -43.12 24.59
CA ALA A 241 8.81 -42.36 24.08
C ALA A 241 10.00 -43.25 23.68
N ALA A 242 10.53 -43.01 22.48
CA ALA A 242 11.91 -43.39 22.18
C ALA A 242 12.85 -42.49 22.99
N HIS A 243 13.98 -43.01 23.47
CA HIS A 243 14.96 -42.25 24.27
C HIS A 243 15.39 -40.91 23.60
N SER A 244 15.46 -40.87 22.27
CA SER A 244 15.74 -39.66 21.49
C SER A 244 14.75 -38.51 21.71
N SER A 245 13.48 -38.80 22.01
CA SER A 245 12.47 -37.78 22.32
C SER A 245 12.60 -37.24 23.75
N GLU A 246 13.06 -38.06 24.70
CA GLU A 246 13.36 -37.63 26.07
C GLU A 246 14.57 -36.70 26.10
N ASP A 247 15.62 -37.04 25.34
CA ASP A 247 16.83 -36.21 25.24
C ASP A 247 16.56 -34.88 24.52
N LEU A 248 15.73 -34.87 23.47
CA LEU A 248 15.30 -33.63 22.80
C LEU A 248 14.48 -32.72 23.74
N MET A 249 13.58 -33.27 24.57
CA MET A 249 12.87 -32.46 25.58
C MET A 249 13.82 -31.86 26.62
N LYS A 250 14.85 -32.60 27.06
CA LYS A 250 15.89 -32.07 27.97
C LYS A 250 16.69 -30.96 27.30
N GLU A 251 17.04 -31.09 26.01
CA GLU A 251 17.76 -30.06 25.26
C GLU A 251 16.92 -28.78 25.10
N LEU A 252 15.64 -28.90 24.72
CA LEU A 252 14.72 -27.77 24.61
C LEU A 252 14.53 -27.06 25.95
N TYR A 253 14.36 -27.80 27.05
CA TYR A 253 14.30 -27.24 28.40
C TYR A 253 15.59 -26.48 28.76
N GLN A 254 16.77 -27.07 28.54
CA GLN A 254 18.04 -26.41 28.78
C GLN A 254 18.24 -25.15 27.92
N ARG A 255 17.70 -25.13 26.70
CA ARG A 255 17.73 -23.94 25.82
C ARG A 255 16.84 -22.83 26.38
N CYS A 256 15.62 -23.14 26.81
CA CYS A 256 14.74 -22.20 27.50
C CYS A 256 15.38 -21.63 28.78
N GLU A 257 15.97 -22.47 29.63
CA GLU A 257 16.70 -22.04 30.84
C GLU A 257 17.85 -21.09 30.51
N ARG A 258 18.65 -21.41 29.48
CA ARG A 258 19.78 -20.58 29.03
C ARG A 258 19.35 -19.21 28.49
N MET A 259 18.14 -19.12 27.93
CA MET A 259 17.60 -17.88 27.37
C MET A 259 16.85 -17.02 28.40
N ARG A 260 16.42 -17.58 29.53
CA ARG A 260 15.75 -16.85 30.62
C ARG A 260 16.49 -15.57 31.05
N PRO A 261 17.81 -15.54 31.32
CA PRO A 261 18.51 -14.31 31.68
C PRO A 261 18.50 -13.25 30.58
N THR A 262 18.51 -13.66 29.31
CA THR A 262 18.39 -12.74 28.17
C THR A 262 17.01 -12.11 28.14
N LEU A 263 15.93 -12.88 28.32
CA LEU A 263 14.57 -12.34 28.41
C LEU A 263 14.41 -11.34 29.57
N PHE A 264 14.93 -11.66 30.77
CA PHE A 264 14.89 -10.73 31.90
C PHE A 264 15.62 -9.42 31.61
N ARG A 265 16.79 -9.46 30.97
CA ARG A 265 17.49 -8.24 30.52
C ARG A 265 16.67 -7.47 29.47
N LEU A 266 16.11 -8.16 28.47
CA LEU A 266 15.31 -7.50 27.43
C LEU A 266 14.03 -6.84 27.99
N ALA A 267 13.45 -7.39 29.06
CA ALA A 267 12.30 -6.82 29.78
C ALA A 267 12.67 -5.72 30.79
N SER A 268 13.94 -5.62 31.19
CA SER A 268 14.46 -4.49 31.99
C SER A 268 14.91 -3.33 31.11
N ASP A 269 15.45 -3.63 29.91
CA ASP A 269 15.86 -2.63 28.91
C ASP A 269 14.66 -1.86 28.27
N THR A 270 13.41 -2.11 28.68
CA THR A 270 12.20 -1.46 28.13
C THR A 270 11.66 -0.29 28.95
N GLU A 271 12.10 -0.09 30.19
CA GLU A 271 11.36 0.76 31.15
C GLU A 271 11.53 2.28 30.99
N ASP A 272 12.54 2.77 30.27
CA ASP A 272 12.80 4.22 30.14
C ASP A 272 12.38 4.88 28.80
N ASN A 273 12.10 4.12 27.71
CA ASN A 273 11.77 4.74 26.40
C ASN A 273 11.06 3.84 25.33
N ASP A 274 10.41 2.73 25.71
CA ASP A 274 9.70 1.85 24.76
C ASP A 274 8.32 1.41 25.30
N GLU A 275 7.40 2.36 25.53
CA GLU A 275 5.96 2.08 25.77
C GLU A 275 5.25 1.68 24.45
N ALA A 276 5.85 0.75 23.71
CA ALA A 276 5.49 0.39 22.33
C ALA A 276 5.08 -1.09 22.16
N LEU A 277 4.99 -1.85 23.25
CA LEU A 277 4.53 -3.25 23.25
C LEU A 277 3.19 -3.38 23.99
N GLY A 278 2.11 -3.05 23.27
CA GLY A 278 0.72 -3.25 23.71
C GLY A 278 0.32 -4.73 23.74
N LEU A 279 0.97 -5.53 24.59
CA LEU A 279 0.51 -6.86 24.98
C LEU A 279 -0.43 -6.76 26.19
N SER A 280 -1.57 -6.10 25.98
CA SER A 280 -2.70 -6.18 26.91
C SER A 280 -3.49 -7.47 26.63
N ASP A 281 -3.04 -8.57 27.22
CA ASP A 281 -3.80 -9.82 27.25
C ASP A 281 -5.04 -9.63 28.16
N PRO A 282 -6.23 -10.19 27.86
CA PRO A 282 -7.45 -9.84 28.58
C PRO A 282 -7.45 -10.35 30.03
N THR A 283 -7.54 -9.43 30.99
CA THR A 283 -7.88 -9.77 32.37
C THR A 283 -9.33 -10.28 32.44
N PRO A 284 -9.59 -11.51 32.93
CA PRO A 284 -10.96 -11.96 33.15
C PRO A 284 -11.63 -11.15 34.28
N PRO A 285 -12.96 -10.95 34.23
CA PRO A 285 -13.64 -9.96 35.07
C PRO A 285 -13.63 -10.33 36.56
N SER A 286 -13.34 -9.34 37.40
CA SER A 286 -13.23 -9.51 38.85
C SER A 286 -14.60 -9.59 39.54
N GLY A 287 -14.77 -10.58 40.42
CA GLY A 287 -15.76 -10.51 41.50
C GLY A 287 -16.08 -11.88 42.14
N PRO A 288 -16.56 -11.89 43.41
CA PRO A 288 -16.16 -11.06 44.55
C PRO A 288 -15.11 -11.78 45.43
N SER A 289 -14.69 -11.12 46.50
CA SER A 289 -13.65 -11.58 47.45
C SER A 289 -13.82 -13.01 48.00
N LEU A 290 -12.74 -13.81 47.94
CA LEU A 290 -12.51 -14.90 48.88
C LEU A 290 -10.99 -15.09 49.16
N ASP A 291 -10.62 -14.78 50.39
CA ASP A 291 -9.57 -15.37 51.22
C ASP A 291 -8.10 -15.41 50.71
N SER A 292 -7.33 -14.42 51.18
CA SER A 292 -5.86 -14.42 51.19
C SER A 292 -5.29 -15.40 52.24
N ALA A 293 -5.25 -16.70 51.94
CA ALA A 293 -4.48 -17.68 52.70
C ALA A 293 -4.07 -18.87 51.81
N GLY A 294 -2.77 -19.18 51.69
CA GLY A 294 -2.39 -20.47 51.07
C GLY A 294 -0.97 -20.70 50.54
N TRP A 295 -0.11 -19.68 50.36
CA TRP A 295 1.26 -19.91 49.84
C TRP A 295 2.36 -19.10 50.57
N ASN A 296 2.31 -19.12 51.90
CA ASN A 296 3.40 -18.65 52.77
C ASN A 296 3.69 -19.70 53.85
N SER A 297 4.41 -20.76 53.47
CA SER A 297 4.92 -21.77 54.43
C SER A 297 6.09 -22.55 53.84
N PHE A 298 7.27 -21.91 53.72
CA PHE A 298 8.58 -22.52 53.99
C PHE A 298 9.71 -21.47 54.01
N GLN A 299 9.79 -20.73 55.12
CA GLN A 299 11.06 -20.32 55.75
C GLN A 299 11.06 -21.05 57.12
N SER A 300 12.16 -21.45 57.76
CA SER A 300 13.53 -20.91 57.85
C SER A 300 14.53 -22.07 58.00
N SER A 301 15.82 -22.00 58.39
CA SER A 301 16.72 -21.01 59.02
C SER A 301 18.16 -21.30 58.53
N ASP A 302 19.26 -20.60 58.81
CA ASP A 302 19.68 -19.61 59.84
C ASP A 302 20.21 -18.32 59.16
N GLY A 303 20.27 -17.13 59.76
CA GLY A 303 20.89 -16.74 61.05
C GLY A 303 22.33 -16.26 60.80
N THR A 304 22.85 -15.13 61.32
CA THR A 304 22.36 -14.15 62.30
C THR A 304 23.15 -12.83 62.13
N GLU A 305 22.60 -11.72 62.66
CA GLU A 305 23.28 -10.45 63.02
C GLU A 305 23.76 -9.44 61.94
N ALA A 306 23.63 -8.17 62.33
CA ALA A 306 24.12 -6.93 61.71
C ALA A 306 25.18 -6.30 62.68
N PRO A 307 25.69 -5.06 62.55
CA PRO A 307 25.44 -4.02 61.53
C PRO A 307 26.70 -3.25 61.01
N ALA A 308 26.44 -2.35 60.05
CA ALA A 308 27.15 -1.07 59.78
C ALA A 308 28.68 -1.01 59.58
N SER A 309 29.12 -0.43 58.44
CA SER A 309 29.95 0.81 58.36
C SER A 309 30.54 1.04 56.95
N THR A 310 30.34 2.24 56.41
CA THR A 310 31.23 2.90 55.40
C THR A 310 32.60 3.22 56.04
N PRO A 311 33.75 3.27 55.32
CA PRO A 311 33.92 4.17 54.15
C PRO A 311 34.92 3.74 53.04
N ALA A 312 35.04 4.59 52.02
CA ALA A 312 36.18 4.68 51.08
C ALA A 312 37.40 5.36 51.78
N PRO A 313 38.62 5.55 51.18
CA PRO A 313 38.95 5.50 49.74
C PRO A 313 40.38 5.01 49.32
N SER A 314 40.67 5.19 48.02
CA SER A 314 41.94 5.69 47.42
C SER A 314 43.18 4.81 47.12
N LEU A 315 43.56 4.89 45.82
CA LEU A 315 44.89 5.14 45.22
C LEU A 315 45.89 4.01 44.85
N ASP A 316 46.19 4.00 43.54
CA ASP A 316 47.45 3.74 42.82
C ASP A 316 48.30 2.47 43.04
N SER A 317 48.53 1.72 41.94
CA SER A 317 49.86 1.62 41.28
C SER A 317 49.83 0.86 39.94
N ARG A 318 50.83 1.11 39.06
CA ARG A 318 50.89 0.74 37.62
C ARG A 318 51.98 -0.34 37.34
N PRO A 319 52.42 -0.57 36.08
CA PRO A 319 52.35 -1.80 35.23
C PRO A 319 53.59 -2.74 35.40
N PRO A 320 54.07 -3.60 34.44
CA PRO A 320 53.59 -4.14 33.14
C PRO A 320 53.47 -5.71 33.16
N THR A 321 53.29 -6.54 32.12
CA THR A 321 53.85 -6.60 30.73
C THR A 321 53.05 -7.60 29.84
N GLN A 322 53.40 -7.70 28.56
CA GLN A 322 52.67 -8.39 27.47
C GLN A 322 52.90 -9.91 27.38
N THR A 323 51.91 -10.64 26.85
CA THR A 323 52.14 -11.66 25.79
C THR A 323 50.88 -11.94 24.95
N SER A 324 51.09 -12.23 23.66
CA SER A 324 50.09 -12.44 22.61
C SER A 324 50.01 -13.89 22.14
N LEU A 325 48.84 -14.36 21.67
CA LEU A 325 48.66 -15.53 20.77
C LEU A 325 47.41 -15.30 19.87
N PRO A 326 47.19 -16.06 18.77
CA PRO A 326 46.94 -15.46 17.45
C PRO A 326 45.47 -15.45 16.97
N GLY A 327 45.20 -14.65 15.93
CA GLY A 327 43.86 -14.37 15.41
C GLY A 327 43.31 -15.36 14.38
N SER A 328 42.01 -15.25 14.12
CA SER A 328 41.27 -15.97 13.07
C SER A 328 41.02 -15.07 11.86
N SER A 329 41.77 -15.29 10.79
CA SER A 329 41.82 -14.48 9.55
C SER A 329 40.55 -14.47 8.67
N GLY A 330 39.39 -14.83 9.21
CA GLY A 330 38.14 -14.99 8.44
C GLY A 330 37.21 -13.77 8.42
N LEU A 331 37.45 -12.77 9.26
CA LEU A 331 36.58 -11.59 9.37
C LEU A 331 37.11 -10.39 8.55
N ASP A 332 38.43 -10.25 8.42
CA ASP A 332 39.05 -9.14 7.69
C ASP A 332 38.80 -9.24 6.17
N ASP A 333 38.79 -10.44 5.60
CA ASP A 333 38.43 -10.67 4.19
C ASP A 333 36.94 -10.34 3.91
N LEU A 334 36.06 -10.53 4.90
CA LEU A 334 34.64 -10.21 4.77
C LEU A 334 34.38 -8.70 4.80
N ASP A 335 35.11 -7.97 5.65
CA ASP A 335 35.10 -6.51 5.70
C ASP A 335 35.75 -5.89 4.45
N LEU A 336 36.80 -6.52 3.89
CA LEU A 336 37.41 -6.12 2.62
C LEU A 336 36.47 -6.35 1.42
N LEU A 337 35.72 -7.46 1.39
CA LEU A 337 34.65 -7.71 0.42
C LEU A 337 33.52 -6.68 0.54
N GLY A 338 33.06 -6.37 1.75
CA GLY A 338 32.05 -5.34 2.00
C GLY A 338 32.48 -3.95 1.52
N LYS A 339 33.73 -3.56 1.79
CA LYS A 339 34.32 -2.31 1.30
C LYS A 339 34.45 -2.28 -0.21
N THR A 340 34.83 -3.39 -0.83
CA THR A 340 34.97 -3.51 -2.30
C THR A 340 33.62 -3.37 -3.01
N LEU A 341 32.55 -3.96 -2.47
CA LEU A 341 31.19 -3.83 -2.99
C LEU A 341 30.65 -2.39 -2.84
N LEU A 342 30.92 -1.71 -1.72
CA LEU A 342 30.57 -0.29 -1.57
C LEU A 342 31.34 0.60 -2.56
N GLN A 343 32.63 0.32 -2.79
CA GLN A 343 33.47 1.08 -3.71
C GLN A 343 33.03 0.92 -5.18
N GLN A 344 32.54 -0.27 -5.55
CA GLN A 344 32.03 -0.57 -6.90
C GLN A 344 30.65 0.06 -7.19
N SER A 345 29.98 0.61 -6.17
CA SER A 345 28.63 1.20 -6.27
C SER A 345 28.62 2.71 -6.56
N LEU A 346 29.78 3.30 -6.86
CA LEU A 346 29.96 4.73 -7.16
C LEU A 346 30.36 4.92 -8.63
N PRO A 347 29.76 5.87 -9.37
CA PRO A 347 30.17 6.16 -10.74
C PRO A 347 31.57 6.81 -10.79
N PRO A 348 32.34 6.61 -11.88
CA PRO A 348 33.70 7.14 -11.97
C PRO A 348 33.73 8.66 -12.03
N GLU A 349 34.52 9.25 -11.15
CA GLU A 349 34.81 10.67 -11.09
C GLU A 349 35.54 11.12 -12.37
N SER A 350 34.88 11.92 -13.21
CA SER A 350 35.55 12.55 -14.35
C SER A 350 34.99 13.93 -14.67
N GLN A 351 35.93 14.83 -14.97
CA GLN A 351 35.77 16.20 -15.46
C GLN A 351 35.32 17.26 -14.44
N GLN A 352 36.35 17.97 -13.96
CA GLN A 352 36.28 19.31 -13.38
C GLN A 352 35.37 20.24 -14.19
N VAL A 353 34.28 20.72 -13.60
CA VAL A 353 33.54 21.88 -14.13
C VAL A 353 34.03 23.14 -13.42
N ARG A 354 34.84 23.90 -14.16
CA ARG A 354 35.33 25.25 -13.82
C ARG A 354 34.12 26.19 -13.61
N TRP A 355 33.97 26.73 -12.41
CA TRP A 355 32.94 27.74 -12.09
C TRP A 355 33.25 29.09 -12.75
N GLU A 356 32.88 29.25 -14.03
CA GLU A 356 32.89 30.55 -14.69
C GLU A 356 31.60 31.33 -14.34
N LYS A 357 31.77 32.50 -13.73
CA LYS A 357 30.69 33.31 -13.14
C LYS A 357 29.95 34.11 -14.22
N GLN A 358 28.84 33.59 -14.76
CA GLN A 358 27.97 34.35 -15.67
C GLN A 358 26.87 35.14 -14.94
N GLN A 359 26.73 36.41 -15.33
CA GLN A 359 25.75 37.37 -14.80
C GLN A 359 24.36 37.21 -15.46
N PRO A 360 23.27 37.77 -14.88
CA PRO A 360 21.94 37.69 -15.47
C PRO A 360 21.81 38.54 -16.74
N ALA A 361 21.10 38.03 -17.74
CA ALA A 361 20.71 38.81 -18.91
C ALA A 361 19.60 39.85 -18.56
N PRO A 362 19.59 41.04 -19.19
CA PRO A 362 18.62 42.08 -18.89
C PRO A 362 17.24 41.82 -19.54
N ARG A 363 16.20 42.44 -18.97
CA ARG A 363 14.83 42.38 -19.49
C ARG A 363 14.68 43.14 -20.81
N LEU A 364 14.04 42.51 -21.80
CA LEU A 364 13.57 43.17 -23.01
C LEU A 364 12.48 44.20 -22.67
N THR A 365 12.46 45.33 -23.38
CA THR A 365 11.46 46.39 -23.19
C THR A 365 10.69 46.68 -24.49
N LEU A 366 9.47 47.18 -24.34
CA LEU A 366 8.51 47.48 -25.42
C LEU A 366 8.97 48.67 -26.28
N ARG A 367 9.96 48.46 -27.17
CA ARG A 367 10.37 49.48 -28.16
C ARG A 367 10.75 48.98 -29.56
N ASP A 368 11.01 47.70 -29.76
CA ASP A 368 11.41 47.15 -31.08
C ASP A 368 10.24 46.65 -31.94
N LEU A 369 9.00 46.91 -31.54
CA LEU A 369 7.79 46.43 -32.22
C LEU A 369 7.00 47.57 -32.90
N GLN A 370 7.72 48.52 -33.51
CA GLN A 370 7.09 49.56 -34.32
C GLN A 370 8.00 50.14 -35.42
N ASN A 371 8.22 49.37 -36.49
CA ASN A 371 8.03 49.96 -37.82
C ASN A 371 7.54 48.92 -38.84
N LYS A 372 6.62 49.35 -39.69
CA LYS A 372 5.72 48.50 -40.47
C LYS A 372 5.91 48.79 -41.97
N SER A 373 5.59 47.79 -42.79
CA SER A 373 5.08 47.92 -44.17
C SER A 373 6.03 47.88 -45.36
N SER A 374 5.43 47.33 -46.44
CA SER A 374 5.68 47.54 -47.89
C SER A 374 6.85 46.82 -48.58
N CYS A 375 6.49 46.21 -49.72
CA CYS A 375 7.32 45.45 -50.64
C CYS A 375 7.74 46.31 -51.85
N SER A 376 8.87 46.00 -52.48
CA SER A 376 9.01 45.75 -53.94
C SER A 376 10.46 45.87 -54.43
N SER A 377 10.82 45.04 -55.42
CA SER A 377 12.10 44.93 -56.15
C SER A 377 12.38 46.15 -57.09
N PRO A 378 13.51 46.29 -57.85
CA PRO A 378 14.15 45.24 -58.69
C PRO A 378 15.70 45.29 -58.96
N SER A 379 16.20 44.23 -59.64
CA SER A 379 17.36 44.20 -60.60
C SER A 379 18.80 44.54 -60.13
N SER A 380 19.90 43.99 -60.67
CA SER A 380 20.14 42.98 -61.74
C SER A 380 21.63 42.55 -61.86
N SER A 381 21.88 41.33 -62.40
CA SER A 381 23.10 40.86 -63.14
C SER A 381 24.47 40.83 -62.42
N ALA A 382 25.46 39.96 -62.71
CA ALA A 382 25.70 38.81 -63.64
C ALA A 382 26.79 37.89 -63.01
N GLY A 383 27.16 36.69 -63.49
CA GLY A 383 26.75 35.83 -64.62
C GLY A 383 27.68 34.60 -64.78
N GLY A 384 27.36 33.65 -65.67
CA GLY A 384 28.15 32.42 -65.99
C GLY A 384 27.45 31.11 -65.59
N LEU A 385 26.62 30.46 -66.44
CA LEU A 385 26.98 29.52 -67.53
C LEU A 385 27.65 28.23 -67.01
N LEU A 386 27.17 26.99 -67.24
CA LEU A 386 26.19 26.42 -68.21
C LEU A 386 25.15 25.53 -67.43
N HIS A 387 24.17 24.78 -67.98
CA HIS A 387 23.75 24.43 -69.35
C HIS A 387 22.21 24.16 -69.40
N THR A 388 21.65 23.89 -70.60
CA THR A 388 20.25 23.48 -70.90
C THR A 388 20.14 21.96 -71.19
N VAL A 389 19.00 21.23 -71.12
CA VAL A 389 17.63 21.44 -71.66
C VAL A 389 16.51 20.68 -70.86
N SER A 390 15.28 21.22 -70.90
CA SER A 390 13.94 20.83 -70.34
C SER A 390 13.26 19.56 -70.98
N PRO A 391 12.01 19.09 -70.64
CA PRO A 391 10.90 19.77 -69.92
C PRO A 391 10.03 18.98 -68.89
N GLU A 392 9.07 19.72 -68.35
CA GLU A 392 8.10 19.48 -67.24
C GLU A 392 6.98 18.43 -67.54
N PRO A 393 6.24 17.94 -66.53
CA PRO A 393 5.09 18.66 -65.94
C PRO A 393 5.03 18.65 -64.38
N PRO A 394 4.18 19.50 -63.75
CA PRO A 394 4.35 19.86 -62.33
C PRO A 394 3.67 18.91 -61.33
N GLY A 395 4.36 18.65 -60.22
CA GLY A 395 3.82 17.99 -59.02
C GLY A 395 3.34 18.99 -57.95
N PRO A 396 2.37 18.62 -57.10
CA PRO A 396 1.76 19.54 -56.13
C PRO A 396 2.72 19.96 -54.99
N PRO A 397 2.46 21.10 -54.32
CA PRO A 397 3.36 21.64 -53.30
C PRO A 397 3.55 20.70 -52.10
N GLN A 398 4.80 20.59 -51.65
CA GLN A 398 5.15 19.82 -50.46
C GLN A 398 4.42 20.35 -49.23
N GLN A 399 3.66 19.47 -48.57
CA GLN A 399 3.17 19.70 -47.21
C GLN A 399 4.36 19.78 -46.23
N PRO A 400 4.22 20.50 -45.10
CA PRO A 400 5.28 20.57 -44.09
C PRO A 400 5.65 19.16 -43.61
N THR A 401 6.96 18.90 -43.54
CA THR A 401 7.54 17.63 -43.10
C THR A 401 6.96 17.20 -41.76
N GLN A 402 6.20 16.10 -41.75
CA GLN A 402 5.75 15.46 -40.52
C GLN A 402 6.97 14.96 -39.75
N THR A 403 7.10 15.36 -38.49
CA THR A 403 8.10 14.80 -37.57
C THR A 403 7.89 13.29 -37.50
N GLU A 404 8.92 12.50 -37.84
CA GLU A 404 8.79 11.05 -37.92
C GLU A 404 8.49 10.44 -36.53
N LEU A 405 7.22 10.09 -36.30
CA LEU A 405 6.76 9.42 -35.08
C LEU A 405 7.28 7.98 -35.06
N SER A 406 8.56 7.76 -34.74
CA SER A 406 9.17 6.42 -34.71
C SER A 406 9.52 5.99 -33.29
N LEU A 407 8.80 4.98 -32.79
CA LEU A 407 9.16 4.24 -31.56
C LEU A 407 10.14 3.08 -31.83
N ALA A 408 10.45 2.79 -33.10
CA ALA A 408 11.22 1.59 -33.48
C ALA A 408 12.54 1.46 -32.70
N ASN A 409 13.27 2.57 -32.59
CA ASN A 409 14.61 2.61 -31.99
C ASN A 409 14.61 2.90 -30.47
N VAL A 410 13.45 3.01 -29.82
CA VAL A 410 13.36 3.29 -28.37
C VAL A 410 13.23 1.99 -27.59
N THR A 411 14.19 1.72 -26.72
CA THR A 411 14.21 0.56 -25.79
C THR A 411 14.52 1.11 -24.41
N VAL A 412 13.78 0.66 -23.40
CA VAL A 412 13.83 1.20 -22.03
C VAL A 412 14.07 0.04 -21.08
N PRO A 413 15.28 -0.08 -20.48
CA PRO A 413 15.57 -1.13 -19.52
C PRO A 413 14.67 -1.05 -18.30
N LEU A 414 14.14 -2.18 -17.83
CA LEU A 414 13.21 -2.24 -16.69
C LEU A 414 13.81 -1.59 -15.42
N GLU A 415 15.10 -1.81 -15.19
CA GLU A 415 15.88 -1.25 -14.05
C GLU A 415 15.94 0.29 -14.04
N SER A 416 15.79 0.93 -15.20
CA SER A 416 15.81 2.40 -15.31
C SER A 416 14.46 3.06 -14.98
N ILE A 417 13.39 2.26 -14.85
CA ILE A 417 12.03 2.76 -14.69
C ILE A 417 11.75 3.00 -13.20
N LYS A 418 11.64 4.27 -12.81
CA LYS A 418 11.14 4.63 -11.48
C LYS A 418 9.60 4.55 -11.44
N PRO A 419 8.99 3.89 -10.44
CA PRO A 419 7.54 3.87 -10.30
C PRO A 419 6.98 5.27 -9.98
N SER A 420 5.83 5.58 -10.55
CA SER A 420 5.04 6.79 -10.22
C SER A 420 4.32 6.66 -8.87
N SER A 421 3.71 7.76 -8.44
CA SER A 421 2.81 7.79 -7.28
C SER A 421 1.38 7.28 -7.59
N ILE A 422 1.11 6.93 -8.84
CA ILE A 422 -0.23 6.54 -9.33
C ILE A 422 -0.48 5.04 -9.06
N LEU A 423 -1.68 4.73 -8.58
CA LEU A 423 -2.10 3.34 -8.34
C LEU A 423 -2.10 2.53 -9.66
N PRO A 424 -1.67 1.26 -9.64
CA PRO A 424 -1.71 0.41 -10.82
C PRO A 424 -3.14 0.21 -11.32
N VAL A 425 -3.33 0.26 -12.64
CA VAL A 425 -4.64 0.08 -13.27
C VAL A 425 -4.81 -1.39 -13.67
N THR A 426 -5.90 -2.01 -13.21
CA THR A 426 -6.26 -3.37 -13.60
C THR A 426 -6.79 -3.40 -15.03
N VAL A 427 -6.14 -4.20 -15.88
CA VAL A 427 -6.46 -4.35 -17.31
C VAL A 427 -7.30 -5.60 -17.55
N TYR A 428 -6.96 -6.68 -16.84
CA TYR A 428 -7.61 -7.98 -16.87
C TYR A 428 -7.49 -8.62 -15.49
N ASP A 429 -8.55 -9.25 -14.99
CA ASP A 429 -8.59 -9.96 -13.70
C ASP A 429 -9.69 -11.02 -13.74
N GLN A 430 -9.36 -12.22 -14.19
CA GLN A 430 -10.27 -13.37 -14.26
C GLN A 430 -9.48 -14.67 -14.07
N HIS A 431 -10.15 -15.74 -13.61
CA HIS A 431 -9.53 -17.07 -13.38
C HIS A 431 -8.28 -17.06 -12.48
N GLY A 432 -8.12 -16.03 -11.63
CA GLY A 432 -6.91 -15.84 -10.82
C GLY A 432 -5.70 -15.32 -11.62
N PHE A 433 -5.86 -15.00 -12.90
CA PHE A 433 -4.83 -14.35 -13.72
C PHE A 433 -5.13 -12.85 -13.84
N ARG A 434 -4.17 -12.03 -13.42
CA ARG A 434 -4.33 -10.57 -13.35
C ARG A 434 -3.22 -9.84 -14.09
N VAL A 435 -3.62 -8.88 -14.92
CA VAL A 435 -2.72 -7.97 -15.66
C VAL A 435 -2.93 -6.54 -15.17
N LEU A 436 -1.85 -5.91 -14.72
CA LEU A 436 -1.82 -4.56 -14.17
C LEU A 436 -0.92 -3.64 -15.01
N PHE A 437 -1.31 -2.38 -15.17
CA PHE A 437 -0.47 -1.31 -15.72
C PHE A 437 0.07 -0.43 -14.60
N HIS A 438 1.40 -0.36 -14.48
CA HIS A 438 2.10 0.57 -13.61
C HIS A 438 2.70 1.70 -14.47
N PHE A 439 2.43 2.95 -14.12
CA PHE A 439 2.95 4.10 -14.86
C PHE A 439 4.33 4.51 -14.32
N ALA A 440 5.25 4.87 -15.21
CA ALA A 440 6.57 5.39 -14.84
C ALA A 440 6.47 6.87 -14.40
N ARG A 441 7.31 7.26 -13.44
CA ARG A 441 7.41 8.64 -12.94
C ARG A 441 8.08 9.59 -13.94
N ASP A 442 9.29 9.22 -14.34
CA ASP A 442 10.19 10.08 -15.11
C ASP A 442 9.91 9.99 -16.62
N PRO A 443 10.07 11.09 -17.39
CA PRO A 443 9.91 11.07 -18.83
C PRO A 443 11.11 10.40 -19.50
N LEU A 444 10.93 9.86 -20.70
CA LEU A 444 12.06 9.41 -21.49
C LEU A 444 12.94 10.60 -21.91
N PRO A 445 14.28 10.51 -21.77
CA PRO A 445 15.19 11.58 -22.19
C PRO A 445 14.94 11.99 -23.65
N GLY A 446 14.56 13.25 -23.85
CA GLY A 446 14.27 13.81 -25.18
C GLY A 446 12.88 13.46 -25.76
N ARG A 447 11.99 12.77 -25.03
CA ARG A 447 10.63 12.44 -25.47
C ARG A 447 9.59 12.57 -24.35
N SER A 448 9.08 13.79 -24.17
CA SER A 448 7.97 14.10 -23.25
C SER A 448 6.58 13.68 -23.80
N ASP A 449 6.52 13.26 -25.06
CA ASP A 449 5.32 12.73 -25.73
C ASP A 449 5.10 11.23 -25.48
N VAL A 450 6.02 10.56 -24.77
CA VAL A 450 5.98 9.10 -24.55
C VAL A 450 5.75 8.75 -23.09
N LEU A 451 4.65 8.06 -22.82
CA LEU A 451 4.38 7.38 -21.55
C LEU A 451 5.05 6.01 -21.54
N VAL A 452 5.74 5.69 -20.45
CA VAL A 452 6.26 4.35 -20.16
C VAL A 452 5.33 3.66 -19.17
N VAL A 453 4.89 2.46 -19.54
CA VAL A 453 4.01 1.60 -18.74
C VAL A 453 4.71 0.27 -18.53
N VAL A 454 4.79 -0.19 -17.29
CA VAL A 454 5.20 -1.56 -16.96
C VAL A 454 3.94 -2.39 -16.81
N VAL A 455 3.77 -3.36 -17.71
CA VAL A 455 2.69 -4.35 -17.66
C VAL A 455 3.16 -5.48 -16.74
N SER A 456 2.50 -5.66 -15.60
CA SER A 456 2.78 -6.72 -14.64
C SER A 456 1.69 -7.78 -14.71
N MET A 457 2.07 -9.04 -14.95
CA MET A 457 1.15 -10.18 -15.04
C MET A 457 1.43 -11.14 -13.89
N LEU A 458 0.39 -11.46 -13.13
CA LEU A 458 0.45 -12.23 -11.87
C LEU A 458 -0.59 -13.35 -11.90
N SER A 459 -0.26 -14.51 -11.36
CA SER A 459 -1.18 -15.64 -11.20
C SER A 459 -1.35 -16.01 -9.73
N THR A 460 -2.61 -16.13 -9.30
CA THR A 460 -3.04 -16.81 -8.08
C THR A 460 -3.80 -18.11 -8.40
N ALA A 461 -3.77 -18.56 -9.65
CA ALA A 461 -4.44 -19.79 -10.08
C ALA A 461 -3.68 -21.04 -9.56
N PRO A 462 -4.39 -22.13 -9.20
CA PRO A 462 -3.76 -23.38 -8.76
C PRO A 462 -3.07 -24.15 -9.91
N GLU A 463 -3.33 -23.74 -11.15
CA GLU A 463 -2.73 -24.32 -12.36
C GLU A 463 -1.70 -23.36 -12.98
N PRO A 464 -0.63 -23.87 -13.63
CA PRO A 464 0.31 -23.04 -14.35
C PRO A 464 -0.33 -22.42 -15.60
N ILE A 465 0.08 -21.20 -15.92
CA ILE A 465 -0.37 -20.48 -17.11
C ILE A 465 0.81 -20.40 -18.09
N ARG A 466 0.59 -20.80 -19.35
CA ARG A 466 1.61 -20.86 -20.40
C ARG A 466 1.21 -20.08 -21.64
N ASN A 467 2.14 -19.95 -22.59
CA ASN A 467 1.92 -19.31 -23.89
C ASN A 467 1.32 -17.89 -23.78
N ILE A 468 1.69 -17.14 -22.74
CA ILE A 468 1.14 -15.81 -22.47
C ILE A 468 1.64 -14.83 -23.53
N VAL A 469 0.70 -14.29 -24.32
CA VAL A 469 0.94 -13.31 -25.38
C VAL A 469 0.01 -12.12 -25.18
N PHE A 470 0.58 -10.99 -24.78
CA PHE A 470 -0.11 -9.71 -24.68
C PHE A 470 0.15 -8.87 -25.94
N GLN A 471 -0.92 -8.35 -26.55
CA GLN A 471 -0.90 -7.47 -27.70
C GLN A 471 -1.70 -6.20 -27.38
N SER A 472 -1.28 -5.07 -27.95
CA SER A 472 -1.93 -3.77 -27.74
C SER A 472 -2.09 -2.99 -29.05
N ALA A 473 -3.20 -2.27 -29.18
CA ALA A 473 -3.50 -1.37 -30.28
C ALA A 473 -4.05 -0.04 -29.75
N VAL A 474 -3.76 1.06 -30.45
CA VAL A 474 -4.13 2.43 -30.06
C VAL A 474 -4.68 3.20 -31.27
N PRO A 475 -5.40 4.32 -31.07
CA PRO A 475 -5.84 5.20 -32.15
C PRO A 475 -4.70 5.61 -33.09
N LYS A 476 -5.02 5.83 -34.38
CA LYS A 476 -4.02 6.13 -35.43
C LYS A 476 -3.15 7.37 -35.18
N VAL A 477 -3.61 8.27 -34.31
CA VAL A 477 -2.90 9.49 -33.86
C VAL A 477 -1.83 9.22 -32.79
N MET A 478 -1.85 8.03 -32.18
CA MET A 478 -0.89 7.55 -31.20
C MET A 478 -0.06 6.40 -31.80
N LYS A 479 1.06 6.05 -31.16
CA LYS A 479 1.76 4.80 -31.45
C LYS A 479 2.08 4.05 -30.17
N VAL A 480 1.97 2.73 -30.24
CA VAL A 480 2.34 1.82 -29.15
C VAL A 480 3.47 0.91 -29.59
N LYS A 481 4.42 0.64 -28.70
CA LYS A 481 5.46 -0.38 -28.86
C LYS A 481 5.52 -1.22 -27.58
N LEU A 482 5.33 -2.52 -27.73
CA LEU A 482 5.66 -3.50 -26.69
C LEU A 482 7.12 -3.93 -26.87
N GLN A 483 7.87 -3.93 -25.76
CA GLN A 483 9.17 -4.62 -25.68
C GLN A 483 8.95 -6.12 -25.41
N PRO A 484 9.97 -6.98 -25.56
CA PRO A 484 9.87 -8.38 -25.15
C PRO A 484 9.47 -8.50 -23.66
N PRO A 485 8.60 -9.46 -23.28
CA PRO A 485 8.28 -9.73 -21.88
C PRO A 485 9.44 -10.46 -21.19
N SER A 486 9.49 -10.42 -19.86
CA SER A 486 10.47 -11.15 -19.04
C SER A 486 10.25 -12.67 -19.06
N GLY A 487 9.11 -13.14 -19.55
CA GLY A 487 8.75 -14.55 -19.69
C GLY A 487 7.39 -14.71 -20.39
N THR A 488 7.00 -15.95 -20.68
CA THR A 488 5.72 -16.30 -21.33
C THR A 488 4.93 -17.34 -20.54
N GLU A 489 5.40 -17.71 -19.35
CA GLU A 489 4.76 -18.70 -18.47
C GLU A 489 4.81 -18.22 -17.01
N LEU A 490 3.77 -18.56 -16.24
CA LEU A 490 3.67 -18.37 -14.80
C LEU A 490 3.43 -19.74 -14.14
N PRO A 491 4.16 -20.09 -13.07
CA PRO A 491 3.91 -21.32 -12.32
C PRO A 491 2.55 -21.29 -11.62
N ALA A 492 2.07 -22.47 -11.24
CA ALA A 492 0.95 -22.61 -10.30
C ALA A 492 1.22 -21.83 -9.01
N PHE A 493 0.19 -21.20 -8.46
CA PHE A 493 0.31 -20.45 -7.22
C PHE A 493 0.64 -21.36 -6.03
N SER A 494 1.70 -21.01 -5.29
CA SER A 494 2.10 -21.68 -4.07
C SER A 494 2.20 -20.67 -2.93
N PRO A 495 1.45 -20.82 -1.82
CA PRO A 495 1.57 -19.94 -0.66
C PRO A 495 2.95 -19.94 0.03
N ILE A 496 3.82 -20.91 -0.30
CA ILE A 496 5.13 -21.13 0.33
C ILE A 496 6.24 -20.36 -0.41
N VAL A 497 6.07 -20.10 -1.70
CA VAL A 497 7.08 -19.50 -2.58
C VAL A 497 6.65 -18.10 -2.98
N HIS A 498 7.59 -17.17 -3.14
CA HIS A 498 7.27 -15.82 -3.60
C HIS A 498 6.52 -15.84 -4.95
N PRO A 499 5.44 -15.05 -5.10
CA PRO A 499 4.68 -14.99 -6.35
C PRO A 499 5.57 -14.60 -7.53
N SER A 500 5.58 -15.44 -8.57
CA SER A 500 6.24 -15.13 -9.84
C SER A 500 5.41 -14.12 -10.64
N ALA A 501 6.09 -13.23 -11.35
CA ALA A 501 5.47 -12.21 -12.17
C ALA A 501 6.16 -12.12 -13.53
N ILE A 502 5.38 -11.93 -14.60
CA ILE A 502 5.90 -11.50 -15.90
C ILE A 502 5.81 -9.98 -15.95
N THR A 503 6.88 -9.34 -16.38
CA THR A 503 6.90 -7.89 -16.64
C THR A 503 7.15 -7.63 -18.12
N GLN A 504 6.45 -6.65 -18.69
CA GLN A 504 6.63 -6.25 -20.08
C GLN A 504 6.53 -4.73 -20.20
N VAL A 505 7.50 -4.09 -20.85
CA VAL A 505 7.48 -2.63 -21.00
C VAL A 505 6.69 -2.23 -22.24
N LEU A 506 5.68 -1.40 -22.05
CA LEU A 506 4.83 -0.80 -23.08
C LEU A 506 5.16 0.69 -23.18
N LEU A 507 5.51 1.14 -24.39
CA LEU A 507 5.79 2.53 -24.71
C LEU A 507 4.63 3.11 -25.53
N LEU A 508 4.07 4.23 -25.09
CA LEU A 508 2.93 4.88 -25.72
C LEU A 508 3.27 6.32 -26.10
N ALA A 509 3.39 6.61 -27.39
CA ALA A 509 3.57 7.96 -27.92
C ALA A 509 2.21 8.63 -28.19
N ASN A 510 1.99 9.81 -27.62
CA ASN A 510 0.80 10.65 -27.79
C ASN A 510 1.19 12.12 -28.07
N PRO A 511 1.71 12.42 -29.27
CA PRO A 511 2.18 13.76 -29.62
C PRO A 511 1.07 14.81 -29.64
N GLN A 512 -0.18 14.40 -29.84
CA GLN A 512 -1.34 15.29 -29.92
C GLN A 512 -2.04 15.53 -28.56
N LYS A 513 -1.58 14.86 -27.49
CA LYS A 513 -2.16 14.94 -26.14
C LYS A 513 -3.66 14.64 -26.07
N GLU A 514 -4.14 13.73 -26.92
CA GLU A 514 -5.54 13.30 -26.89
C GLU A 514 -5.82 12.29 -25.77
N LYS A 515 -7.09 12.10 -25.38
CA LYS A 515 -7.46 11.07 -24.39
C LYS A 515 -7.06 9.68 -24.91
N VAL A 516 -6.22 8.99 -24.14
CA VAL A 516 -5.79 7.62 -24.47
C VAL A 516 -6.94 6.64 -24.30
N ARG A 517 -7.10 5.77 -25.29
CA ARG A 517 -7.81 4.49 -25.20
C ARG A 517 -6.93 3.42 -25.84
N LEU A 518 -6.60 2.38 -25.09
CA LEU A 518 -5.77 1.27 -25.54
C LEU A 518 -6.63 0.02 -25.60
N ARG A 519 -6.70 -0.60 -26.77
CA ARG A 519 -7.28 -1.94 -26.93
C ARG A 519 -6.20 -2.98 -26.68
N TYR A 520 -6.49 -4.00 -25.88
CA TYR A 520 -5.61 -5.15 -25.72
C TYR A 520 -6.23 -6.42 -26.28
N LYS A 521 -5.35 -7.37 -26.59
CA LYS A 521 -5.68 -8.78 -26.82
C LYS A 521 -4.70 -9.62 -26.01
N LEU A 522 -5.22 -10.53 -25.20
CA LEU A 522 -4.46 -11.37 -24.29
C LEU A 522 -4.77 -12.83 -24.61
N LEU A 523 -3.75 -13.59 -25.02
CA LEU A 523 -3.86 -15.03 -25.24
C LEU A 523 -3.01 -15.74 -24.19
N PHE A 524 -3.53 -16.85 -23.66
CA PHE A 524 -2.82 -17.72 -22.74
C PHE A 524 -3.44 -19.12 -22.71
N THR A 525 -2.68 -20.11 -22.24
CA THR A 525 -3.15 -21.46 -21.96
C THR A 525 -3.11 -21.69 -20.45
N MET A 526 -4.20 -22.10 -19.83
CA MET A 526 -4.26 -22.51 -18.43
C MET A 526 -4.78 -23.95 -18.36
N GLY A 527 -4.00 -24.83 -17.75
CA GLY A 527 -4.20 -26.28 -17.91
C GLY A 527 -4.17 -26.67 -19.39
N ASP A 528 -5.22 -27.35 -19.85
CA ASP A 528 -5.41 -27.74 -21.25
C ASP A 528 -6.26 -26.73 -22.07
N GLN A 529 -6.78 -25.66 -21.44
CA GLN A 529 -7.68 -24.69 -22.08
C GLN A 529 -6.93 -23.45 -22.55
N THR A 530 -7.24 -22.97 -23.76
CA THR A 530 -6.65 -21.75 -24.34
C THR A 530 -7.69 -20.63 -24.40
N TYR A 531 -7.31 -19.49 -23.82
CA TYR A 531 -8.12 -18.29 -23.67
C TYR A 531 -7.64 -17.21 -24.65
N ASN A 532 -8.56 -16.35 -25.09
CA ASN A 532 -8.31 -15.32 -26.10
C ASN A 532 -9.17 -14.09 -25.82
N GLU A 533 -8.71 -13.30 -24.86
CA GLU A 533 -9.45 -12.19 -24.26
C GLU A 533 -9.15 -10.88 -24.96
N MET A 534 -10.14 -9.99 -25.04
CA MET A 534 -10.01 -8.66 -25.63
C MET A 534 -10.73 -7.63 -24.79
N GLY A 535 -10.10 -6.48 -24.57
CA GLY A 535 -10.70 -5.38 -23.82
C GLY A 535 -10.18 -4.02 -24.27
N ASP A 536 -10.86 -2.96 -23.81
CA ASP A 536 -10.44 -1.58 -23.98
C ASP A 536 -10.14 -0.97 -22.60
N VAL A 537 -9.02 -0.26 -22.48
CA VAL A 537 -8.58 0.48 -21.29
C VAL A 537 -8.55 1.97 -21.63
N ASP A 538 -9.19 2.81 -20.83
CA ASP A 538 -9.16 4.28 -20.99
C ASP A 538 -8.73 5.02 -19.71
N GLN A 539 -8.37 4.27 -18.66
CA GLN A 539 -7.87 4.74 -17.37
C GLN A 539 -6.36 5.01 -17.45
N PHE A 540 -5.98 6.06 -18.17
CA PHE A 540 -4.59 6.52 -18.29
C PHE A 540 -4.39 7.87 -17.58
N PRO A 541 -3.17 8.17 -17.08
CA PRO A 541 -2.85 9.50 -16.56
C PRO A 541 -3.01 10.58 -17.65
N PRO A 542 -3.44 11.80 -17.30
CA PRO A 542 -3.60 12.91 -18.25
C PRO A 542 -2.32 13.16 -19.08
N PRO A 543 -2.39 13.34 -20.41
CA PRO A 543 -1.22 13.61 -21.26
C PRO A 543 -0.40 14.85 -20.87
N GLU A 544 -0.96 15.73 -20.05
CA GLU A 544 -0.31 16.92 -19.50
C GLU A 544 0.69 16.58 -18.39
N THR A 545 0.49 15.49 -17.65
CA THR A 545 1.30 15.10 -16.48
C THR A 545 2.35 14.03 -16.81
N TRP A 546 2.47 13.62 -18.07
CA TRP A 546 3.45 12.62 -18.51
C TRP A 546 4.88 13.12 -18.27
N GLY A 547 5.66 12.34 -17.49
CA GLY A 547 6.97 12.75 -17.01
C GLY A 547 7.00 13.45 -15.64
N SER A 548 5.86 13.52 -14.95
CA SER A 548 5.79 14.01 -13.57
C SER A 548 4.68 13.28 -12.77
N LEU A 549 4.70 11.94 -12.81
CA LEU A 549 3.69 11.05 -12.20
C LEU A 549 4.11 10.49 -10.82
#